data_AF-A0A225DJG7-F1
#
_entry.id   AF-A0A225DJG7-F1
#
_cell.length_a   1.000
_cell.length_b   1.000
_cell.length_c   1.000
_cell.angle_alpha   90.00
_cell.angle_beta   90.00
_cell.angle_gamma   90.00
#
_symmetry.space_group_name_H-M   'P 1'
#
loop_
_entity.id
_entity.type
_entity.pdbx_description
1 polymer ?
#
loop_
_entity_poly.entity_id
_entity_poly.type
_entity_poly.pdbx_seq_one_letter_code
_entity_poly.pdbx_strand_id
1 'polypeptide(L)'
;MADTILFVHGMFQNANSWNGWVTFFYERGYDCVAVSWPLHDGELSALRSHPPEGLRDLRLQTVIDHYVGLIKAKGIRLSPLDIPSVA
;
A
#
# COMPACT_ATOMS: atom_id res chain seq x y z
N MET A 1 -1.97 17.77 -13.27
CA MET A 1 -2.42 16.69 -12.38
C MET A 1 -1.42 16.60 -11.25
N ALA A 2 -1.88 16.35 -10.03
CA ALA A 2 -0.99 16.12 -8.89
C ALA A 2 -0.20 14.83 -9.11
N ASP A 3 1.03 14.77 -8.61
CA ASP A 3 1.76 13.51 -8.54
C ASP A 3 1.08 12.59 -7.52
N THR A 4 1.03 11.30 -7.83
CA THR A 4 0.40 10.30 -6.95
C THR A 4 1.44 9.58 -6.12
N ILE A 5 1.23 9.53 -4.80
CA ILE A 5 2.01 8.72 -3.86
C ILE A 5 1.19 7.49 -3.47
N LEU A 6 1.72 6.30 -3.81
CA LEU A 6 1.17 5.01 -3.40
C LEU A 6 1.95 4.48 -2.20
N PHE A 7 1.28 4.33 -1.07
CA PHE A 7 1.88 3.82 0.15
C PHE A 7 1.74 2.29 0.23
N VAL A 8 2.87 1.62 0.39
CA VAL A 8 2.98 0.16 0.54
C VAL A 8 3.48 -0.13 1.95
N HIS A 9 2.66 -0.75 2.79
CA HIS A 9 3.08 -1.15 4.13
C HIS A 9 3.85 -2.49 4.11
N GLY A 10 4.55 -2.80 5.20
CA GLY A 10 5.21 -4.09 5.41
C GLY A 10 4.34 -5.11 6.13
N MET A 11 4.87 -6.32 6.34
CA MET A 11 4.22 -7.36 7.13
C MET A 11 3.90 -6.86 8.55
N PHE A 12 2.78 -7.32 9.12
CA PHE A 12 2.26 -6.94 10.46
C PHE A 12 1.69 -5.53 10.58
N GLN A 13 1.43 -4.85 9.46
CA GLN A 13 0.81 -3.53 9.39
C GLN A 13 -0.43 -3.55 8.48
N ASN A 14 -1.13 -2.42 8.41
CA ASN A 14 -2.20 -2.16 7.45
C ASN A 14 -2.13 -0.72 6.91
N ALA A 15 -3.07 -0.30 6.06
CA ALA A 15 -3.09 1.04 5.47
C ALA A 15 -3.05 2.17 6.49
N ASN A 16 -3.64 1.98 7.68
CA ASN A 16 -3.76 3.02 8.70
C ASN A 16 -2.40 3.50 9.23
N SER A 17 -1.35 2.69 9.10
CA SER A 17 0.04 3.11 9.39
C SER A 17 0.45 4.37 8.63
N TRP A 18 -0.20 4.66 7.50
CA TRP A 18 0.14 5.80 6.64
C TRP A 18 -0.73 7.03 6.87
N ASN A 19 -1.73 7.01 7.75
CA ASN A 19 -2.68 8.13 7.88
C ASN A 19 -1.97 9.49 8.12
N GLY A 20 -0.94 9.53 8.96
CA GLY A 20 -0.17 10.76 9.18
C GLY A 20 0.57 11.25 7.93
N TRP A 21 1.16 10.33 7.16
CA TRP A 21 1.85 10.65 5.91
C TRP A 21 0.89 11.04 4.80
N VAL A 22 -0.25 10.35 4.68
CA VAL A 22 -1.33 10.69 3.77
C VAL A 22 -1.78 12.12 4.02
N THR A 23 -2.11 12.49 5.27
CA THR A 23 -2.48 13.87 5.61
C THR A 23 -1.38 14.86 5.22
N PHE A 24 -0.13 14.58 5.60
CA PHE A 24 1.00 15.46 5.33
C PHE A 24 1.21 15.75 3.83
N PHE A 25 1.15 14.73 2.98
CA PHE A 25 1.36 14.87 1.53
C PHE A 25 0.12 15.38 0.81
N TYR A 26 -1.07 15.00 1.26
CA TYR A 26 -2.33 15.51 0.72
C TYR A 26 -2.43 17.03 0.88
N GLU A 27 -2.08 17.55 2.07
CA GLU A 27 -2.00 19.00 2.33
C GLU A 27 -0.99 19.75 1.44
N ARG A 28 -0.04 19.03 0.82
CA ARG A 28 0.97 19.56 -0.10
C ARG A 28 0.59 19.42 -1.58
N GLY A 29 -0.63 18.97 -1.86
CA GLY A 29 -1.15 18.87 -3.22
C GLY A 29 -0.78 17.58 -3.94
N TYR A 30 -0.41 16.51 -3.23
CA TYR A 30 -0.24 15.18 -3.81
C TYR A 30 -1.54 14.38 -3.72
N ASP A 31 -1.81 13.57 -4.74
CA ASP A 31 -2.82 12.52 -4.62
C ASP A 31 -2.23 11.37 -3.81
N CYS A 32 -2.94 10.90 -2.79
CA CYS A 32 -2.45 9.87 -1.89
C CYS A 32 -3.32 8.60 -1.99
N VAL A 33 -2.66 7.45 -2.14
CA VAL A 33 -3.32 6.15 -2.15
C VAL A 33 -2.67 5.27 -1.09
N ALA A 34 -3.41 4.93 -0.04
CA ALA A 34 -3.01 3.95 0.96
C ALA A 34 -4.03 2.81 0.96
N VAL A 35 -3.56 1.59 0.72
CA VAL A 35 -4.38 0.38 0.74
C VAL A 35 -3.68 -0.70 1.55
N SER A 36 -4.47 -1.51 2.24
CA SER A 36 -3.99 -2.66 2.99
C SER A 36 -3.66 -3.78 2.00
N TRP A 37 -2.68 -4.61 2.33
CA TRP A 37 -2.49 -5.90 1.67
C TRP A 37 -3.80 -6.69 1.72
N PRO A 38 -4.03 -7.60 0.77
CA PRO A 38 -5.13 -8.56 0.89
C PRO A 38 -5.12 -9.21 2.28
N LEU A 39 -6.30 -9.32 2.90
CA LEU A 39 -6.49 -9.92 4.24
C LEU A 39 -5.86 -9.12 5.41
N HIS A 40 -5.46 -7.87 5.21
CA HIS A 40 -4.89 -7.00 6.25
C HIS A 40 -5.74 -5.76 6.54
N ASP A 41 -6.97 -5.70 6.03
CA ASP A 41 -7.85 -4.54 6.23
C ASP A 41 -8.61 -4.57 7.57
N GLY A 42 -8.94 -3.40 8.09
CA GLY A 42 -9.70 -3.24 9.34
C GLY A 42 -8.85 -3.06 10.60
N GLU A 43 -9.49 -3.17 11.77
CA GLU A 43 -8.87 -2.88 13.06
C GLU A 43 -7.83 -3.94 13.47
N LEU A 44 -6.65 -3.48 13.90
CA LEU A 44 -5.54 -4.37 14.28
C LEU A 44 -5.89 -5.31 15.44
N SER A 45 -6.71 -4.85 16.40
CA SER A 45 -7.17 -5.69 17.50
C SER A 45 -8.07 -6.82 17.01
N ALA A 46 -8.97 -6.54 16.06
CA ALA A 46 -9.85 -7.53 15.45
C ALA A 46 -9.06 -8.53 14.61
N LEU A 47 -8.12 -8.07 13.78
CA LEU A 47 -7.28 -8.94 12.95
C LEU A 47 -6.41 -9.90 13.78
N ARG A 48 -5.97 -9.47 14.97
CA ARG A 48 -5.19 -10.33 15.89
C ARG A 48 -6.07 -11.35 16.59
N SER A 49 -7.25 -10.95 17.06
CA SER A 49 -8.19 -11.83 17.76
C SER A 49 -8.87 -12.83 16.81
N HIS A 50 -9.11 -12.39 15.57
CA HIS A 50 -9.81 -13.14 14.54
C HIS A 50 -9.08 -12.99 13.19
N PRO A 51 -7.96 -13.70 13.00
CA PRO A 51 -7.23 -13.67 11.75
C PRO A 51 -8.13 -14.11 10.59
N PRO A 52 -8.14 -13.37 9.45
CA PRO A 52 -8.92 -13.76 8.28
C PRO A 52 -8.54 -15.15 7.77
N GLU A 53 -9.54 -15.85 7.23
CA GLU A 53 -9.31 -17.11 6.55
C GLU A 53 -8.38 -16.91 5.35
N GLY A 54 -7.46 -17.86 5.13
CA GLY A 54 -6.47 -17.79 4.04
C GLY A 54 -5.29 -16.85 4.30
N LEU A 55 -5.22 -16.15 5.45
CA LEU A 55 -4.09 -15.25 5.75
C LEU A 55 -2.73 -15.99 5.69
N ARG A 56 -2.71 -17.25 6.11
CA ARG A 56 -1.52 -18.11 6.08
C ARG A 56 -1.07 -18.50 4.67
N ASP A 57 -1.98 -18.45 3.71
CA ASP A 57 -1.75 -18.82 2.32
C ASP A 57 -1.36 -17.62 1.45
N LEU A 58 -1.42 -16.41 2.01
CA LEU A 58 -1.06 -15.18 1.31
C LEU A 58 0.43 -15.21 0.90
N ARG A 59 0.69 -15.05 -0.39
CA ARG A 59 2.03 -15.03 -0.97
C ARG A 59 2.42 -13.62 -1.40
N LEU A 60 3.72 -13.35 -1.42
CA LEU A 60 4.27 -12.07 -1.88
C LEU A 60 3.80 -11.73 -3.30
N GLN A 61 3.71 -12.72 -4.20
CA GLN A 61 3.22 -12.48 -5.56
C GLN A 61 1.79 -11.92 -5.57
N THR A 62 0.90 -12.43 -4.71
CA THR A 62 -0.48 -11.91 -4.58
C THR A 62 -0.49 -10.46 -4.13
N VAL A 63 0.42 -10.08 -3.22
CA VAL A 63 0.57 -8.69 -2.77
C VAL A 63 1.08 -7.80 -3.91
N ILE A 64 2.09 -8.26 -4.67
CA ILE A 64 2.60 -7.55 -5.84
C ILE A 64 1.50 -7.34 -6.88
N ASP A 65 0.76 -8.40 -7.22
CA ASP A 65 -0.31 -8.35 -8.20
C ASP A 65 -1.43 -7.39 -7.78
N HIS A 66 -1.75 -7.35 -6.47
CA HIS A 66 -2.70 -6.39 -5.90
C HIS A 66 -2.28 -4.94 -6.17
N TYR A 67 -1.03 -4.57 -5.87
CA TYR A 67 -0.54 -3.22 -6.11
C TYR A 67 -0.38 -2.90 -7.61
N VAL A 68 0.10 -3.83 -8.42
CA VAL A 68 0.17 -3.66 -9.88
C VAL A 68 -1.23 -3.44 -10.47
N GLY A 69 -2.23 -4.19 -10.00
CA GLY A 69 -3.63 -4.00 -10.37
C GLY A 69 -4.14 -2.60 -10.03
N LEU A 70 -3.84 -2.11 -8.83
CA LEU A 70 -4.20 -0.75 -8.39
C LEU A 70 -3.53 0.34 -9.21
N ILE A 71 -2.22 0.20 -9.49
CA ILE A 71 -1.46 1.14 -10.33
C ILE A 71 -2.12 1.25 -11.71
N LYS A 72 -2.43 0.11 -12.34
CA LYS A 72 -3.11 0.06 -13.65
C LYS A 72 -4.51 0.68 -13.59
N ALA A 73 -5.33 0.29 -12.61
CA ALA A 73 -6.72 0.75 -12.47
C ALA A 73 -6.81 2.26 -12.22
N LYS A 74 -5.84 2.84 -11.52
CA LYS A 74 -5.78 4.28 -11.22
C LYS A 74 -5.00 5.09 -12.27
N GLY A 75 -4.40 4.43 -13.27
CA GLY A 75 -3.56 5.10 -14.26
C GLY A 75 -2.31 5.76 -13.67
N ILE A 76 -1.81 5.24 -12.53
CA ILE A 76 -0.64 5.80 -11.84
C ILE A 76 0.58 5.61 -12.74
N ARG A 77 1.22 6.72 -13.11
CA ARG A 77 2.45 6.73 -13.88
C ARG A 77 3.61 6.50 -12.92
N LEU A 78 4.30 5.37 -13.07
CA LEU A 78 5.56 5.16 -12.39
C LEU A 78 6.61 6.05 -13.06
N SER A 79 7.21 6.95 -12.29
CA SER A 79 8.45 7.59 -12.70
C SER A 79 9.52 6.50 -12.86
N PRO A 80 10.43 6.62 -13.84
CA PRO A 80 11.65 5.83 -13.83
C PRO A 80 12.29 6.01 -12.46
N LEU A 81 12.51 4.91 -11.74
CA LEU A 81 13.29 5.00 -10.53
C LEU A 81 14.71 5.36 -10.96
N ASP A 82 15.17 6.56 -10.64
CA ASP A 82 16.60 6.87 -10.58
C ASP A 82 17.20 6.09 -9.40
N ILE A 83 17.24 4.76 -9.49
CA ILE A 83 18.00 3.93 -8.57
C ILE A 83 19.46 4.13 -8.97
N PRO A 84 20.30 4.78 -8.15
CA PRO A 84 21.73 4.71 -8.39
C PRO A 84 22.08 3.24 -8.39
N SER A 85 22.68 2.75 -9.48
CA SER A 85 23.23 1.40 -9.56
C SER A 85 23.92 1.09 -8.24
N VAL A 86 23.35 0.16 -7.47
CA VAL A 86 24.04 -0.43 -6.33
C VAL A 86 25.25 -1.17 -6.90
N ALA A 87 26.39 -0.50 -6.85
CA ALA A 87 27.71 -1.06 -7.13
C ALA A 87 28.14 -1.99 -5.98
#